data_AF-A0A951B608-F1
#
_entry.id   AF-A0A951B608-F1
#
_cell.length_a   1.000
_cell.length_b   1.000
_cell.length_c   1.000
_cell.angle_alpha   90.00
_cell.angle_beta   90.00
_cell.angle_gamma   90.00
#
_symmetry.space_group_name_H-M   'P 1'
#
loop_
_entity.id
_entity.type
_entity.pdbx_description
1 polymer ?
#
loop_
_entity_poly.entity_id
_entity_poly.type
_entity_poly.pdbx_seq_one_letter_code
_entity_poly.pdbx_strand_id
1 'polypeptide(L)'
;MDARLPLRFGPLASVQPDEAVLLPEGDKASPPAGHAVQRFAQPIGGGGMVHSAACPCCMPRGPLATALTRLFFARARGEVPFFAGVLVADADAGTEAAIRALLRRDKLIGSRYRAAPSAAAL
;
A
#
# COMPACT_ATOMS: atom_id res chain seq x y z
N MET A 1 -7.40 5.61 -20.48
CA MET A 1 -6.16 5.56 -19.68
C MET A 1 -6.55 5.39 -18.23
N ASP A 2 -6.03 4.37 -17.53
CA ASP A 2 -6.33 4.14 -16.11
C ASP A 2 -5.33 4.92 -15.26
N ALA A 3 -5.80 5.93 -14.53
CA ALA A 3 -4.97 6.83 -13.73
C ALA A 3 -4.59 6.25 -12.35
N ARG A 4 -5.10 5.07 -11.99
CA ARG A 4 -4.79 4.42 -10.72
C ARG A 4 -3.35 3.94 -10.70
N LEU A 5 -2.66 4.10 -9.58
CA LEU A 5 -1.31 3.59 -9.38
C LEU A 5 -1.33 2.04 -9.34
N PRO A 6 -0.56 1.34 -10.19
CA PRO A 6 -0.38 -0.09 -10.10
C PRO A 6 0.32 -0.44 -8.77
N LEU A 7 -0.19 -1.49 -8.14
CA LEU A 7 0.37 -2.10 -6.94
C LEU A 7 0.75 -3.54 -7.27
N ARG A 8 2.04 -3.84 -7.22
CA ARG A 8 2.60 -5.17 -7.48
C ARG A 8 3.15 -5.80 -6.20
N PHE A 9 3.30 -7.12 -6.24
CA PHE A 9 3.89 -7.91 -5.16
C PHE A 9 5.19 -8.54 -5.66
N GLY A 10 6.21 -8.59 -4.81
CA GLY A 10 7.49 -9.19 -5.16
C GLY A 10 8.57 -8.94 -4.11
N PRO A 11 9.78 -9.48 -4.31
CA PRO A 11 10.89 -9.25 -3.39
C PRO A 11 11.34 -7.80 -3.44
N LEU A 12 11.83 -7.22 -2.32
CA LEU A 12 12.33 -5.84 -2.31
C LEU A 12 13.41 -5.59 -3.38
N ALA A 13 14.26 -6.58 -3.66
CA ALA A 13 15.30 -6.52 -4.67
C ALA A 13 14.76 -6.27 -6.10
N SER A 14 13.48 -6.51 -6.35
CA SER A 14 12.85 -6.29 -7.65
C SER A 14 12.34 -4.86 -7.86
N VAL A 15 12.48 -3.95 -6.88
CA VAL A 15 11.96 -2.57 -6.92
C VAL A 15 12.36 -1.86 -8.22
N GLN A 16 11.42 -1.17 -8.85
CA GLN A 16 11.68 -0.41 -10.07
C GLN A 16 11.97 1.06 -9.75
N PRO A 17 12.74 1.78 -10.58
CA PRO A 17 13.16 3.16 -10.30
C PRO A 17 12.00 4.15 -10.07
N ASP A 18 10.84 3.88 -10.66
CA ASP A 18 9.64 4.73 -10.61
C ASP A 18 8.62 4.23 -9.59
N GLU A 19 9.03 3.44 -8.59
CA GLU A 19 8.11 2.87 -7.60
C GLU A 19 8.37 3.34 -6.18
N ALA A 20 7.26 3.46 -5.43
CA ALA A 20 7.32 3.47 -3.99
C ALA A 20 7.37 2.04 -3.44
N VAL A 21 7.90 1.91 -2.22
CA VAL A 21 7.94 0.64 -1.50
C VAL A 21 6.99 0.68 -0.31
N LEU A 22 6.12 -0.32 -0.24
CA LEU A 22 5.27 -0.59 0.91
C LEU A 22 5.78 -1.84 1.64
N LEU A 23 6.14 -1.70 2.92
CA LEU A 23 6.68 -2.77 3.76
C LEU A 23 5.82 -2.96 5.03
N PRO A 24 5.77 -4.16 5.61
CA PRO A 24 5.30 -4.33 6.98
C PRO A 24 6.15 -3.52 7.96
N GLU A 25 5.53 -3.06 9.04
CA GLU A 25 6.24 -2.49 10.18
C GLU A 25 7.06 -3.58 10.90
N GLY A 26 8.25 -3.23 11.37
CA GLY A 26 9.20 -4.20 11.96
C GLY A 26 10.12 -4.90 10.95
N ASP A 27 9.82 -4.84 9.65
CA ASP A 27 10.76 -5.27 8.62
C ASP A 27 12.00 -4.34 8.61
N LYS A 28 13.20 -4.91 8.75
CA LYS A 28 14.45 -4.14 8.76
C LYS A 28 15.00 -3.85 7.37
N ALA A 29 14.35 -4.36 6.33
CA ALA A 29 14.75 -4.12 4.95
C ALA A 29 14.73 -2.61 4.67
N SER A 30 15.85 -2.12 4.11
CA SER A 30 15.99 -0.74 3.66
C SER A 30 15.93 -0.72 2.15
N PRO A 31 14.93 -0.08 1.55
CA PRO A 31 14.89 0.13 0.11
C PRO A 31 16.10 0.94 -0.38
N PRO A 32 16.47 0.81 -1.67
CA PRO A 32 17.45 1.69 -2.30
C PRO A 32 17.11 3.16 -2.09
N ALA A 33 18.12 4.01 -2.00
CA ALA A 33 17.93 5.45 -1.86
C ALA A 33 17.08 6.02 -3.02
N GLY A 34 16.34 7.09 -2.75
CA GLY A 34 15.49 7.77 -3.74
C GLY A 34 14.09 7.18 -3.92
N HIS A 35 13.75 6.09 -3.22
CA HIS A 35 12.40 5.53 -3.25
C HIS A 35 11.56 6.08 -2.09
N ALA A 36 10.29 6.40 -2.35
CA ALA A 36 9.34 6.69 -1.29
C ALA A 36 9.04 5.39 -0.53
N VAL A 37 9.16 5.41 0.81
CA VAL A 37 8.93 4.23 1.65
C VAL A 37 7.79 4.50 2.60
N GLN A 38 6.81 3.60 2.65
CA GLN A 38 5.76 3.62 3.65
C GLN A 38 5.68 2.26 4.34
N ARG A 39 5.43 2.30 5.64
CA ARG A 39 5.22 1.09 6.45
C ARG A 39 3.78 1.00 6.95
N PHE A 40 3.31 -0.22 7.19
CA PHE A 40 1.99 -0.48 7.77
C PHE A 40 2.07 -1.51 8.90
N ALA A 41 1.30 -1.26 9.97
CA ALA A 41 1.23 -2.17 11.11
C ALA A 41 0.54 -3.50 10.77
N GLN A 42 1.04 -4.59 11.35
CA GLN A 42 0.39 -5.90 11.41
C GLN A 42 -0.15 -6.17 12.84
N PRO A 43 -1.19 -7.02 13.02
CA PRO A 43 -1.89 -7.78 11.98
C PRO A 43 -2.88 -6.92 11.18
N ILE A 44 -3.02 -7.28 9.89
CA ILE A 44 -3.99 -6.67 8.98
C ILE A 44 -5.37 -7.27 9.29
N GLY A 45 -5.95 -6.89 10.43
CA GLY A 45 -7.20 -7.48 10.92
C GLY A 45 -7.57 -7.20 12.38
N GLY A 46 -6.74 -6.48 13.14
CA GLY A 46 -7.04 -6.11 14.53
C GLY A 46 -7.70 -4.75 14.64
N GLY A 47 -8.97 -4.64 14.27
CA GLY A 47 -9.77 -3.45 14.57
C GLY A 47 -10.05 -3.39 16.07
N GLY A 48 -9.17 -2.73 16.83
CA GLY A 48 -9.48 -2.31 18.20
C GLY A 48 -10.82 -1.57 18.22
N MET A 49 -11.64 -1.90 19.22
CA MET A 49 -13.01 -1.43 19.42
C MET A 49 -13.10 0.09 19.22
N VAL A 50 -13.94 0.55 18.28
CA VAL A 50 -14.22 1.97 18.07
C VAL A 50 -15.72 2.19 18.23
N HIS A 51 -16.09 3.15 19.07
CA HIS A 51 -17.47 3.49 19.38
C HIS A 51 -18.31 3.64 18.10
N SER A 52 -19.31 2.79 17.98
CA SER A 52 -20.17 2.63 16.81
C SER A 52 -21.14 3.80 16.67
N ALA A 53 -20.72 4.88 15.98
CA ALA A 53 -21.61 5.94 15.49
C ALA A 53 -21.02 6.80 14.34
N ALA A 54 -20.02 6.33 13.60
CA ALA A 54 -19.47 7.07 12.46
C ALA A 54 -20.08 6.60 11.12
N CYS A 55 -20.41 7.54 10.22
CA CYS A 55 -20.73 7.20 8.83
C CYS A 55 -19.59 6.37 8.22
N PRO A 56 -19.85 5.48 7.23
CA PRO A 56 -18.80 4.66 6.60
C PRO A 56 -17.61 5.46 6.06
N CYS A 57 -17.81 6.74 5.71
CA CYS A 57 -16.74 7.66 5.29
C CYS A 57 -15.83 8.15 6.43
N CYS A 58 -16.34 8.16 7.67
CA CYS A 58 -15.67 8.62 8.88
C CYS A 58 -15.18 7.49 9.79
N MET A 59 -15.52 6.23 9.49
CA MET A 59 -14.96 5.09 10.23
C MET A 59 -13.43 5.05 10.08
N PRO A 60 -12.68 4.78 11.16
CA PRO A 60 -11.24 4.59 11.08
C PRO A 60 -10.91 3.50 10.07
N ARG A 61 -10.09 3.85 9.08
CA ARG A 61 -9.58 2.89 8.11
C ARG A 61 -8.44 2.10 8.73
N GLY A 62 -8.38 0.80 8.40
CA GLY A 62 -7.32 -0.09 8.89
C GLY A 62 -5.90 0.38 8.53
N PRO A 63 -4.86 -0.19 9.16
CA PRO A 63 -3.47 0.28 9.07
C PRO A 63 -2.97 0.36 7.62
N LEU A 64 -3.33 -0.63 6.79
CA LEU A 64 -2.95 -0.68 5.39
C LEU A 64 -3.56 0.47 4.56
N ALA A 65 -4.85 0.76 4.74
CA ALA A 65 -5.53 1.84 4.03
C ALA A 65 -5.01 3.21 4.47
N THR A 66 -4.65 3.35 5.74
CA THR A 66 -3.99 4.55 6.29
C THR A 66 -2.61 4.74 5.67
N ALA A 67 -1.79 3.69 5.59
CA ALA A 67 -0.47 3.73 4.96
C ALA A 67 -0.56 4.14 3.47
N LEU A 68 -1.40 3.46 2.68
CA LEU A 68 -1.62 3.81 1.27
C LEU A 68 -2.13 5.25 1.10
N THR A 69 -3.01 5.71 1.99
CA THR A 69 -3.51 7.09 1.95
C THR A 69 -2.41 8.11 2.20
N ARG A 70 -1.55 7.87 3.21
CA ARG A 70 -0.39 8.72 3.51
C ARG A 70 0.57 8.77 2.32
N LEU A 71 0.89 7.62 1.76
CA LEU A 71 1.80 7.50 0.62
C LEU A 71 1.26 8.27 -0.61
N PHE A 72 -0.04 8.14 -0.90
CA PHE A 72 -0.68 8.90 -1.99
C PHE A 72 -0.59 10.41 -1.80
N PHE A 73 -0.89 10.90 -0.59
CA PHE A 73 -0.88 12.34 -0.32
C PHE A 73 0.53 12.92 -0.29
N ALA A 74 1.50 12.21 0.28
CA ALA A 74 2.89 12.63 0.26
C ALA A 74 3.38 12.83 -1.18
N ARG A 75 3.05 11.88 -2.07
CA ARG A 75 3.33 12.01 -3.51
C ARG A 75 2.62 13.21 -4.12
N ALA A 76 1.32 13.37 -3.88
CA ALA A 76 0.52 14.44 -4.48
C ALA A 76 0.98 15.85 -4.05
N ARG A 77 1.60 15.95 -2.86
CA ARG A 77 2.15 17.20 -2.31
C ARG A 77 3.63 17.42 -2.63
N GLY A 78 4.31 16.44 -3.24
CA GLY A 78 5.75 16.50 -3.49
C GLY A 78 6.62 16.33 -2.24
N GLU A 79 6.07 15.76 -1.16
CA GLU A 79 6.80 15.48 0.09
C GLU A 79 7.75 14.27 -0.05
N VAL A 80 7.55 13.44 -1.08
CA VAL A 80 8.40 12.31 -1.46
C VAL A 80 8.67 12.33 -2.96
N PRO A 81 9.72 11.63 -3.45
CA PRO A 81 9.97 11.49 -4.89
C PRO A 81 8.73 11.00 -5.64
N PHE A 82 8.53 11.52 -6.84
CA PHE A 82 7.41 11.08 -7.68
C PHE A 82 7.60 9.62 -8.11
N PHE A 83 6.54 8.83 -7.99
CA PHE A 83 6.50 7.44 -8.44
C PHE A 83 5.27 7.19 -9.32
N ALA A 84 5.34 6.22 -10.22
CA ALA A 84 4.26 5.78 -11.07
C ALA A 84 3.65 4.44 -10.63
N GLY A 85 4.26 3.73 -9.68
CA GLY A 85 3.76 2.46 -9.12
C GLY A 85 4.15 2.22 -7.66
N VAL A 86 3.66 1.13 -7.09
CA VAL A 86 3.99 0.69 -5.73
C VAL A 86 4.36 -0.79 -5.73
N LEU A 87 5.55 -1.11 -5.24
CA LEU A 87 5.92 -2.47 -4.85
C LEU A 87 5.51 -2.71 -3.40
N VAL A 88 4.69 -3.72 -3.16
CA VAL A 88 4.53 -4.33 -1.86
C VAL A 88 5.60 -5.39 -1.73
N ALA A 89 6.64 -5.05 -0.97
CA ALA A 89 7.83 -5.87 -0.84
C ALA A 89 7.61 -6.97 0.22
N ASP A 90 8.04 -8.18 -0.12
CA ASP A 90 8.19 -9.33 0.79
C ASP A 90 6.92 -9.67 1.60
N ALA A 91 5.74 -9.38 1.01
CA ALA A 91 4.46 -9.71 1.61
C ALA A 91 4.18 -11.21 1.58
N ASP A 92 3.74 -11.76 2.71
CA ASP A 92 3.16 -13.09 2.78
C ASP A 92 1.81 -13.18 2.05
N ALA A 93 1.34 -14.40 1.78
CA ALA A 93 0.09 -14.65 1.06
C ALA A 93 -1.16 -14.07 1.76
N GLY A 94 -1.17 -14.00 3.10
CA GLY A 94 -2.25 -13.40 3.87
C GLY A 94 -2.29 -11.87 3.72
N THR A 95 -1.12 -11.24 3.75
CA THR A 95 -0.92 -9.82 3.48
C THR A 95 -1.35 -9.47 2.05
N GLU A 96 -0.94 -10.25 1.07
CA GLU A 96 -1.37 -10.08 -0.33
C GLU A 96 -2.90 -10.19 -0.46
N ALA A 97 -3.50 -11.23 0.12
CA ALA A 97 -4.95 -11.43 0.09
C ALA A 97 -5.70 -10.26 0.75
N ALA A 98 -5.19 -9.75 1.88
CA ALA A 98 -5.76 -8.60 2.58
C ALA A 98 -5.68 -7.31 1.76
N ILE A 99 -4.56 -7.06 1.07
CA ILE A 99 -4.40 -5.92 0.17
C ILE A 99 -5.37 -6.03 -1.01
N ARG A 100 -5.46 -7.21 -1.64
CA ARG A 100 -6.40 -7.45 -2.73
C ARG A 100 -7.85 -7.26 -2.27
N ALA A 101 -8.20 -7.68 -1.06
CA ALA A 101 -9.52 -7.44 -0.47
C ALA A 101 -9.79 -5.96 -0.20
N LEU A 102 -8.80 -5.22 0.32
CA LEU A 102 -8.89 -3.78 0.53
C LEU A 102 -9.17 -3.05 -0.77
N LEU A 103 -8.41 -3.35 -1.84
CA LEU A 103 -8.59 -2.73 -3.16
C LEU A 103 -9.99 -2.95 -3.74
N ARG A 104 -10.65 -4.06 -3.40
CA ARG A 104 -12.03 -4.35 -3.83
C ARG A 104 -13.09 -3.66 -2.97
N ARG A 105 -12.86 -3.57 -1.65
CA ARG A 105 -13.88 -3.15 -0.65
C ARG A 105 -13.82 -1.66 -0.32
N ASP A 106 -12.63 -1.07 -0.24
CA ASP A 106 -12.47 0.36 0.05
C ASP A 106 -12.47 1.16 -1.26
N LYS A 107 -13.56 1.88 -1.51
CA LYS A 107 -13.73 2.68 -2.74
C LYS A 107 -12.70 3.78 -2.88
N LEU A 108 -12.23 4.37 -1.78
CA LEU A 108 -11.22 5.43 -1.83
C LEU A 108 -9.88 4.84 -2.27
N ILE A 109 -9.46 3.73 -1.64
CA ILE A 109 -8.20 3.08 -2.00
C ILE A 109 -8.28 2.49 -3.41
N GLY A 110 -9.36 1.80 -3.76
CA GLY A 110 -9.55 1.23 -5.11
C GLY A 110 -9.72 2.26 -6.23
N SER A 111 -10.03 3.52 -5.90
CA SER A 111 -10.03 4.64 -6.86
C SER A 111 -8.63 5.22 -7.13
N ARG A 112 -7.65 4.92 -6.26
CA ARG A 112 -6.27 5.42 -6.35
C ARG A 112 -5.28 4.36 -6.76
N TYR A 113 -5.55 3.11 -6.40
CA TYR A 113 -4.66 1.97 -6.59
C TYR A 113 -5.38 0.85 -7.33
N ARG A 114 -4.62 0.07 -8.10
CA ARG A 114 -5.09 -1.17 -8.73
C ARG A 114 -4.07 -2.27 -8.54
N ALA A 115 -4.52 -3.51 -8.37
CA ALA A 115 -3.59 -4.64 -8.38
C ALA A 115 -3.00 -4.81 -9.78
N ALA A 116 -1.68 -4.81 -9.88
CA ALA A 116 -0.96 -5.26 -11.06
C ALA A 116 -0.81 -6.79 -11.02
N PRO A 117 -0.67 -7.46 -12.18
CA PRO A 117 -0.18 -8.83 -12.18
C PRO A 117 1.18 -8.87 -11.46
N SER A 118 1.43 -9.93 -10.68
CA SER A 118 2.79 -10.20 -10.23
C SER A 118 3.65 -10.41 -11.48
N ALA A 119 4.84 -9.82 -11.51
CA ALA A 119 5.80 -10.20 -12.52
C ALA A 119 6.11 -11.68 -12.27
N ALA A 120 5.70 -12.56 -13.17
CA ALA A 120 6.17 -13.93 -13.15
C ALA A 120 7.70 -13.87 -13.22
N ALA A 121 8.38 -14.54 -12.28
CA ALA A 121 9.81 -14.75 -12.38
C ALA A 121 10.06 -15.46 -13.72
N LEU A 122 10.67 -14.74 -14.66
CA LEU A 122 11.27 -15.32 -15.86
C LEU A 122 12.60 -15.97 -15.48
#